data_AF-A0A376KSH8-F1
#
_entry.id   AF-A0A376KSH8-F1
#
_cell.length_a   1.000
_cell.length_b   1.000
_cell.length_c   1.000
_cell.angle_alpha   90.00
_cell.angle_beta   90.00
_cell.angle_gamma   90.00
#
_symmetry.space_group_name_H-M   'P 1'
#
loop_
_entity.id
_entity.type
_entity.pdbx_description
1 polymer ?
#
loop_
_entity_poly.entity_id
_entity_poly.type
_entity_poly.pdbx_seq_one_letter_code
_entity_poly.pdbx_strand_id
1 'polypeptide(L)'
;MSALGTFDNFNRYALRGNPGARTEQLYDTLFTTSDDEPGSYYPLIAESARYADDYSWVEVAINPRARFHDGSPITARDVEFTFRKFMTEGVPQFRLVYKGTTVKAIAPLTVRIELAKASKEDMLSLFSLPVFPEKYWKDHQT
;
A
#
# COMPACT_ATOMS: atom_id res chain seq x y z
N MET A 1 -36.14 -13.19 10.24
CA MET A 1 -36.05 -11.73 10.43
C MET A 1 -34.74 -11.28 9.81
N SER A 2 -34.83 -10.58 8.68
CA SER A 2 -33.69 -10.13 7.87
C SER A 2 -33.03 -8.92 8.51
N ALA A 3 -31.70 -8.94 8.63
CA ALA A 3 -30.90 -7.74 8.83
C ALA A 3 -30.16 -7.46 7.51
N LEU A 4 -30.70 -6.51 6.74
CA LEU A 4 -30.00 -5.84 5.67
C LEU A 4 -28.91 -4.97 6.30
N GLY A 5 -27.66 -5.32 6.05
CA GLY A 5 -26.49 -4.51 6.39
C GLY A 5 -25.43 -4.80 5.35
N THR A 6 -25.37 -3.96 4.32
CA THR A 6 -24.28 -3.96 3.35
C THR A 6 -23.02 -3.53 4.09
N PHE A 7 -21.99 -4.37 4.15
CA PHE A 7 -20.72 -4.06 4.80
C PHE A 7 -19.64 -3.94 3.73
N ASP A 8 -19.05 -2.75 3.65
CA ASP A 8 -17.98 -2.40 2.74
C ASP A 8 -16.85 -1.79 3.58
N ASN A 9 -15.63 -2.25 3.34
CA ASN A 9 -14.34 -1.63 3.66
C ASN A 9 -13.54 -2.06 4.92
N PHE A 10 -12.28 -2.45 4.66
CA PHE A 10 -11.30 -3.07 5.58
C PHE A 10 -9.98 -2.28 5.69
N ASN A 11 -10.03 -0.97 5.48
CA ASN A 11 -8.84 -0.13 5.48
C ASN A 11 -8.85 0.83 6.69
N ARG A 12 -7.76 0.92 7.46
CA ARG A 12 -7.60 1.94 8.53
C ARG A 12 -7.63 3.38 8.00
N TYR A 13 -7.51 3.53 6.69
CA TYR A 13 -7.62 4.78 5.95
C TYR A 13 -8.98 4.91 5.22
N ALA A 14 -9.92 4.01 5.48
CA ALA A 14 -11.31 4.11 5.04
C ALA A 14 -12.16 4.93 6.01
N LEU A 15 -13.03 5.75 5.44
CA LEU A 15 -14.06 6.45 6.19
C LEU A 15 -15.23 5.50 6.51
N ARG A 16 -15.08 4.73 7.61
CA ARG A 16 -16.09 3.95 8.40
C ARG A 16 -16.14 2.42 8.19
N GLY A 17 -16.11 1.71 9.32
CA GLY A 17 -16.55 0.31 9.49
C GLY A 17 -16.23 -0.22 10.90
N ASN A 18 -17.21 -0.82 11.60
CA ASN A 18 -17.07 -1.32 12.99
C ASN A 18 -16.23 -2.62 12.99
N PRO A 19 -15.11 -2.74 13.75
CA PRO A 19 -14.15 -3.82 13.58
C PRO A 19 -14.71 -5.18 14.06
N GLY A 20 -14.96 -6.09 13.11
CA GLY A 20 -15.18 -7.51 13.36
C GLY A 20 -13.84 -8.24 13.51
N ALA A 21 -13.65 -8.91 14.63
CA ALA A 21 -12.36 -9.42 15.12
C ALA A 21 -11.74 -10.64 14.36
N ARG A 22 -11.92 -10.79 13.04
CA ARG A 22 -11.50 -12.01 12.31
C ARG A 22 -10.97 -11.86 10.87
N THR A 23 -10.59 -10.67 10.40
CA THR A 23 -10.26 -10.46 8.96
C THR A 23 -8.80 -10.11 8.67
N GLU A 24 -7.88 -10.34 9.60
CA GLU A 24 -6.44 -10.02 9.45
C GLU A 24 -5.71 -10.84 8.35
N GLN A 25 -6.39 -11.73 7.63
CA GLN A 25 -5.80 -12.70 6.71
C GLN A 25 -5.97 -12.41 5.20
N LEU A 26 -6.59 -11.30 4.80
CA LEU A 26 -7.04 -11.10 3.40
C LEU A 26 -6.23 -10.13 2.53
N TYR A 27 -5.27 -9.35 3.04
CA TYR A 27 -4.44 -8.49 2.19
C TYR A 27 -3.02 -8.39 2.72
N ASP A 28 -2.05 -8.61 1.84
CA ASP A 28 -0.64 -8.46 2.17
C ASP A 28 -0.19 -7.01 1.98
N THR A 29 0.56 -6.50 2.96
CA THR A 29 1.26 -5.22 2.89
C THR A 29 2.47 -5.34 1.96
N LEU A 30 3.05 -4.20 1.52
CA LEU A 30 4.32 -4.24 0.74
C LEU A 30 5.40 -5.05 1.46
N PHE A 31 5.39 -5.01 2.79
CA PHE A 31 6.12 -5.92 3.64
C PHE A 31 5.31 -6.33 4.89
N THR A 32 5.26 -7.62 5.25
CA THR A 32 4.64 -8.03 6.54
C THR A 32 5.65 -8.01 7.69
N THR A 33 5.23 -7.58 8.88
CA THR A 33 6.08 -7.54 10.07
C THR A 33 6.14 -8.93 10.71
N SER A 34 7.33 -9.48 10.96
CA SER A 34 7.50 -10.63 11.85
C SER A 34 7.11 -10.25 13.28
N ASP A 35 6.18 -11.00 13.88
CA ASP A 35 5.70 -10.77 15.26
C ASP A 35 6.73 -11.11 16.37
N ASP A 36 8.03 -11.30 16.07
CA ASP A 36 9.00 -11.76 17.08
C ASP A 36 10.40 -11.13 17.06
N GLU A 37 10.75 -10.17 16.20
CA GLU A 37 12.04 -9.43 16.34
C GLU A 37 12.09 -8.14 15.50
N PRO A 38 12.83 -7.09 15.92
CA PRO A 38 12.85 -5.79 15.27
C PRO A 38 13.61 -5.86 13.93
N GLY A 39 12.87 -5.68 12.83
CA GLY A 39 13.45 -5.32 11.52
C GLY A 39 13.25 -6.31 10.37
N SER A 40 12.49 -7.39 10.54
CA SER A 40 12.22 -8.32 9.44
C SER A 40 10.88 -8.04 8.77
N TYR A 41 10.98 -7.40 7.61
CA TYR A 41 9.91 -7.13 6.68
C TYR A 41 9.82 -8.27 5.65
N TYR A 42 8.79 -9.11 5.74
CA TYR A 42 8.55 -10.24 4.84
C TYR A 42 8.10 -9.76 3.44
N PRO A 43 8.73 -10.25 2.36
CA PRO A 43 8.47 -9.83 0.98
C PRO A 43 7.27 -10.59 0.36
N LEU A 44 6.03 -10.17 0.63
CA LEU A 44 4.87 -10.74 -0.07
C LEU A 44 4.66 -10.07 -1.44
N ILE A 45 4.95 -8.77 -1.56
CA ILE A 45 4.82 -8.01 -2.80
C ILE A 45 6.16 -7.43 -3.27
N ALA A 46 6.96 -6.84 -2.37
CA ALA A 46 8.26 -6.28 -2.71
C ALA A 46 9.39 -7.31 -2.58
N GLU A 47 10.31 -7.40 -3.55
CA GLU A 47 11.51 -8.25 -3.50
C GLU A 47 12.68 -7.55 -2.81
N SER A 48 12.87 -6.26 -3.07
CA SER A 48 13.92 -5.45 -2.47
C SER A 48 13.59 -3.97 -2.52
N ALA A 49 14.31 -3.17 -1.72
CA ALA A 49 14.26 -1.72 -1.78
C ALA A 49 15.67 -1.13 -1.70
N ARG A 50 15.92 -0.08 -2.47
CA ARG A 50 17.11 0.77 -2.37
C ARG A 50 16.67 2.21 -2.14
N TYR A 51 17.35 2.94 -1.28
CA TYR A 51 16.96 4.30 -0.90
C TYR A 51 18.18 5.21 -0.82
N ALA A 52 17.96 6.53 -0.88
CA ALA A 52 19.03 7.49 -0.61
C ALA A 52 19.44 7.50 0.85
N ASP A 53 20.72 7.81 1.11
CA ASP A 53 21.28 7.91 2.46
C ASP A 53 20.53 8.90 3.37
N ASP A 54 19.92 9.92 2.77
CA ASP A 54 19.10 10.93 3.47
C ASP A 54 17.61 10.57 3.57
N TYR A 55 17.19 9.43 3.02
CA TYR A 55 15.79 9.00 2.95
C TYR A 55 14.89 9.96 2.17
N SER A 56 15.42 10.71 1.20
CA SER A 56 14.62 11.57 0.30
C SER A 56 13.84 10.77 -0.75
N TRP A 57 14.33 9.57 -1.09
CA TRP A 57 13.68 8.69 -2.05
C TRP A 57 13.94 7.21 -1.76
N VAL A 58 13.03 6.37 -2.25
CA VAL A 58 13.19 4.90 -2.29
C VAL A 58 12.71 4.35 -3.63
N GLU A 59 13.42 3.34 -4.12
CA GLU A 59 12.97 2.47 -5.20
C GLU A 59 12.67 1.08 -4.68
N VAL A 60 11.49 0.59 -5.02
CA VAL A 60 11.00 -0.73 -4.61
C VAL A 60 10.93 -1.62 -5.84
N ALA A 61 11.63 -2.75 -5.80
CA ALA A 61 11.50 -3.82 -6.77
C ALA A 61 10.36 -4.75 -6.35
N ILE A 62 9.42 -5.00 -7.25
CA ILE A 62 8.26 -5.88 -7.02
C ILE A 62 8.65 -7.31 -7.38
N ASN A 63 8.28 -8.24 -6.50
CA ASN A 63 8.48 -9.66 -6.72
C ASN A 63 7.71 -10.10 -7.99
N PRO A 64 8.38 -10.63 -9.03
CA PRO A 64 7.71 -11.05 -10.27
C PRO A 64 6.69 -12.18 -10.08
N ARG A 65 6.71 -12.86 -8.94
CA ARG A 65 5.75 -13.91 -8.55
C ARG A 65 4.59 -13.38 -7.71
N ALA A 66 4.57 -12.11 -7.33
CA ALA A 66 3.47 -11.52 -6.57
C ALA A 66 2.18 -11.54 -7.39
N ARG A 67 1.09 -12.05 -6.78
CA ARG A 67 -0.23 -12.18 -7.40
C ARG A 67 -1.31 -11.66 -6.44
N PHE A 68 -2.35 -11.05 -6.99
CA PHE A 68 -3.59 -10.83 -6.28
C PHE A 68 -4.34 -12.15 -6.08
N HIS A 69 -5.38 -12.14 -5.23
CA HIS A 69 -6.22 -13.32 -4.95
C HIS A 69 -6.93 -13.89 -6.19
N ASP A 70 -7.17 -13.08 -7.21
CA ASP A 70 -7.73 -13.51 -8.49
C ASP A 70 -6.68 -14.14 -9.44
N GLY A 71 -5.43 -14.25 -8.99
CA GLY A 71 -4.31 -14.78 -9.76
C GLY A 71 -3.66 -13.79 -10.72
N SER A 72 -4.13 -12.54 -10.79
CA SER A 72 -3.53 -11.52 -11.65
C SER A 72 -2.19 -11.02 -11.08
N PRO A 73 -1.22 -10.64 -11.94
CA PRO A 73 0.08 -10.14 -11.49
C PRO A 73 -0.03 -8.78 -10.82
N ILE A 74 0.69 -8.61 -9.70
CA ILE A 74 0.90 -7.30 -9.08
C ILE A 74 2.02 -6.59 -9.82
N THR A 75 1.83 -5.32 -10.16
CA THR A 75 2.78 -4.50 -10.91
C THR A 75 3.06 -3.16 -10.24
N ALA A 76 4.08 -2.45 -10.73
CA ALA A 76 4.42 -1.12 -10.23
C ALA A 76 3.28 -0.11 -10.42
N ARG A 77 2.44 -0.31 -11.45
CA ARG A 77 1.27 0.53 -11.71
C ARG A 77 0.21 0.40 -10.63
N ASP A 78 0.03 -0.79 -10.07
CA ASP A 78 -0.91 -1.02 -8.97
C ASP A 78 -0.50 -0.22 -7.72
N VAL A 79 0.80 -0.13 -7.44
CA VAL A 79 1.33 0.67 -6.31
C VAL A 79 1.14 2.17 -6.55
N GLU A 80 1.50 2.67 -7.73
CA GLU A 80 1.28 4.07 -8.12
C GLU A 80 -0.21 4.44 -8.07
N PHE A 81 -1.06 3.57 -8.63
CA PHE A 81 -2.51 3.72 -8.58
C PHE A 81 -3.02 3.80 -7.14
N THR A 82 -2.57 2.89 -6.28
CA THR A 82 -3.03 2.82 -4.88
C THR A 82 -2.65 4.07 -4.11
N PHE A 83 -1.40 4.53 -4.23
CA PHE A 83 -0.97 5.77 -3.59
C PHE A 83 -1.81 6.96 -4.05
N ARG A 84 -2.03 7.10 -5.36
CA ARG A 84 -2.87 8.17 -5.92
C ARG A 84 -4.30 8.10 -5.39
N LYS A 85 -4.88 6.89 -5.31
CA LYS A 85 -6.23 6.69 -4.79
C LYS A 85 -6.35 7.12 -3.33
N PHE A 86 -5.37 6.81 -2.49
CA PHE A 86 -5.36 7.29 -1.10
C PHE A 86 -5.14 8.81 -1.01
N MET A 87 -4.35 9.39 -1.91
CA MET A 87 -4.18 10.85 -2.00
C MET A 87 -5.45 11.58 -2.42
N THR A 88 -6.39 10.91 -3.10
CA THR A 88 -7.68 11.50 -3.50
C THR A 88 -8.81 11.15 -2.54
N GLU A 89 -8.95 9.88 -2.18
CA GLU A 89 -10.13 9.32 -1.51
C GLU A 89 -9.86 8.87 -0.06
N GLY A 90 -8.60 8.71 0.34
CA GLY A 90 -8.24 8.23 1.68
C GLY A 90 -8.55 9.23 2.81
N VAL A 91 -8.28 8.84 4.06
CA VAL A 91 -8.43 9.75 5.21
C VAL A 91 -7.55 11.00 5.10
N PRO A 92 -8.00 12.15 5.63
CA PRO A 92 -7.25 13.40 5.60
C PRO A 92 -5.81 13.30 6.12
N GLN A 93 -5.56 12.48 7.15
CA GLN A 93 -4.23 12.28 7.72
C GLN A 93 -3.23 11.74 6.69
N PHE A 94 -3.63 10.81 5.84
CA PHE A 94 -2.75 10.27 4.80
C PHE A 94 -2.31 11.36 3.82
N ARG A 95 -3.27 12.18 3.37
CA ARG A 95 -3.02 13.31 2.45
C ARG A 95 -2.11 14.36 3.06
N LEU A 96 -2.25 14.61 4.36
CA LEU A 96 -1.41 15.58 5.08
C LEU A 96 0.03 15.09 5.21
N VAL A 97 0.22 13.83 5.62
CA VAL A 97 1.55 13.22 5.80
C VAL A 97 2.30 13.17 4.47
N TYR A 98 1.65 12.68 3.41
CA TYR A 98 2.31 12.47 2.13
C TYR A 98 2.12 13.62 1.13
N LYS A 99 1.73 14.80 1.60
CA LYS A 99 1.57 15.98 0.74
C LYS A 99 2.88 16.30 0.01
N GLY A 100 2.84 16.28 -1.32
CA GLY A 100 4.01 16.56 -2.18
C GLY A 100 4.90 15.34 -2.44
N THR A 101 4.62 14.19 -1.82
CA THR A 101 5.29 12.92 -2.14
C THR A 101 4.79 12.43 -3.50
N THR A 102 5.70 11.91 -4.33
CA THR A 102 5.37 11.30 -5.62
C THR A 102 5.68 9.81 -5.62
N VAL A 103 4.80 9.02 -6.20
CA VAL A 103 4.98 7.58 -6.41
C VAL A 103 4.77 7.31 -7.89
N LYS A 104 5.76 6.71 -8.56
CA LYS A 104 5.74 6.46 -10.01
C LYS A 104 6.22 5.06 -10.35
N ALA A 105 5.51 4.38 -11.25
CA ALA A 105 6.00 3.18 -11.90
C ALA A 105 7.07 3.54 -12.95
N ILE A 106 8.35 3.41 -12.61
CA ILE A 106 9.47 3.71 -13.52
C ILE A 106 9.87 2.51 -14.40
N ALA A 107 9.44 1.31 -14.01
CA ALA A 107 9.50 0.08 -14.81
C ALA A 107 8.34 -0.85 -14.40
N PRO A 108 8.05 -1.94 -15.15
CA PRO A 108 6.92 -2.83 -14.86
C PRO A 108 6.88 -3.38 -13.42
N LEU A 109 8.06 -3.62 -12.84
CA LEU A 109 8.25 -4.13 -11.48
C LEU A 109 9.11 -3.20 -10.63
N THR A 110 9.18 -1.90 -10.96
CA THR A 110 9.97 -0.95 -10.18
C THR A 110 9.19 0.34 -9.93
N VAL A 111 9.01 0.66 -8.65
CA VAL A 111 8.34 1.87 -8.19
C VAL A 111 9.38 2.82 -7.64
N ARG A 112 9.34 4.09 -8.05
CA ARG A 112 10.10 5.20 -7.47
C ARG A 112 9.19 6.01 -6.58
N ILE A 113 9.61 6.22 -5.33
CA ILE A 113 8.94 7.10 -4.38
C ILE A 113 9.90 8.24 -4.03
N GLU A 114 9.44 9.47 -4.19
CA GLU A 114 10.17 10.68 -3.80
C GLU A 114 9.36 11.42 -2.74
N LEU A 115 9.92 11.54 -1.54
CA LEU A 115 9.27 12.20 -0.42
C LEU A 115 9.41 13.72 -0.56
N ALA A 116 8.35 14.46 -0.19
CA ALA A 116 8.39 15.92 -0.17
C ALA A 116 9.46 16.47 0.78
N LYS A 117 9.70 15.72 1.87
CA LYS A 117 10.72 15.99 2.86
C LYS A 117 11.36 14.66 3.26
N ALA A 118 12.69 14.63 3.26
CA ALA A 118 13.47 13.50 3.75
C ALA A 118 12.99 13.07 5.16
N SER A 119 12.57 11.81 5.28
CA SER A 119 12.00 11.26 6.51
C SER A 119 12.05 9.74 6.48
N LYS A 120 12.87 9.16 7.36
CA LYS A 120 12.98 7.70 7.50
C LYS A 120 11.64 7.09 7.94
N GLU A 121 10.93 7.76 8.85
CA GLU A 121 9.64 7.29 9.36
C GLU A 121 8.59 7.25 8.25
N ASP A 122 8.44 8.34 7.49
CA ASP A 122 7.46 8.41 6.39
C ASP A 122 7.80 7.43 5.26
N MET A 123 9.09 7.23 4.99
CA MET A 123 9.56 6.21 4.04
C MET A 123 9.15 4.80 4.49
N LEU A 124 9.42 4.45 5.75
CA LEU A 124 9.10 3.12 6.30
C LEU A 124 7.58 2.92 6.45
N SER A 125 6.80 3.96 6.72
CA SER A 125 5.34 3.80 6.80
C SER A 125 4.72 3.48 5.44
N LEU A 126 5.32 3.93 4.33
CA LEU A 126 4.86 3.58 2.98
C LEU A 126 5.02 2.08 2.67
N PHE A 127 5.96 1.39 3.31
CA PHE A 127 6.12 -0.06 3.20
C PHE A 127 4.98 -0.86 3.85
N SER A 128 4.11 -0.20 4.60
CA SER A 128 2.87 -0.79 5.12
C SER A 128 1.65 -0.49 4.25
N LEU A 129 1.81 0.26 3.15
CA LEU A 129 0.71 0.61 2.25
C LEU A 129 0.16 -0.68 1.60
N PRO A 130 -1.16 -0.95 1.69
CA PRO A 130 -1.77 -2.04 0.93
C PRO A 130 -1.67 -1.73 -0.57
N VAL A 131 -1.62 -2.77 -1.42
CA VAL A 131 -1.62 -2.61 -2.87
C VAL A 131 -2.95 -3.07 -3.43
N PHE A 132 -3.61 -2.20 -4.19
CA PHE A 132 -4.90 -2.46 -4.82
C PHE A 132 -4.75 -2.77 -6.31
N PRO A 133 -5.50 -3.76 -6.83
CA PRO A 133 -5.54 -4.02 -8.26
C PRO A 133 -6.16 -2.83 -8.99
N GLU A 134 -5.36 -2.12 -9.80
CA GLU A 134 -5.80 -0.94 -10.55
C GLU A 134 -7.02 -1.27 -11.40
N LYS A 135 -7.02 -2.44 -12.05
CA LYS A 135 -8.08 -2.88 -12.96
C LYS A 135 -9.46 -2.92 -12.31
N TYR A 136 -9.54 -3.26 -11.03
CA TYR A 136 -10.79 -3.34 -10.28
C TYR A 136 -11.13 -1.97 -9.68
N TRP A 137 -10.19 -1.35 -8.97
CA TRP A 137 -10.45 -0.16 -8.16
C TRP A 137 -10.51 1.16 -8.93
N LYS A 138 -10.11 1.19 -10.20
CA LYS A 138 -10.26 2.40 -11.04
C LYS A 138 -11.72 2.82 -11.21
N ASP A 139 -12.65 1.88 -11.10
CA ASP A 139 -14.09 2.08 -11.30
C ASP A 139 -14.90 1.98 -9.99
N HIS A 140 -14.22 1.81 -8.84
CA HIS A 140 -14.86 1.63 -7.51
C HIS A 140 -14.33 2.67 -6.51
N GLN A 141 -15.18 3.18 -5.62
CA GLN A 141 -14.77 4.08 -4.54
C GLN A 141 -14.07 3.31 -3.43
N THR A 142 -13.05 3.93 -2.84
CA THR A 142 -12.22 3.31 -1.80
C THR A 142 -12.96 3.03 -0.52
#